data_AF-A0A961HWC2-F1
#
_entry.id   AF-A0A961HWC2-F1
#
_cell.length_a   1.000
_cell.length_b   1.000
_cell.length_c   1.000
_cell.angle_alpha   90.00
_cell.angle_beta   90.00
_cell.angle_gamma   90.00
#
_symmetry.space_group_name_H-M   'P 1'
#
loop_
_entity.id
_entity.type
_entity.pdbx_description
1 polymer ?
#
loop_
_entity_poly.entity_id
_entity_poly.type
_entity_poly.pdbx_seq_one_letter_code
_entity_poly.pdbx_strand_id
1 'polypeptide(L)'
;MLFTRRMSKLKKKLLLYFILISLVSISVSAEIILELGSPVFRDQFMHTLQSEVIRVTGNEQAAERLDRDILFDHVNTFQVRMILLLIVVSLCISGAFYLFTRNIVEPMEELVHATVRIADGDLSVSIPIYSEDEIGQVGILINRMNDHLKDLILHIKDEMTGIEHGMHQLRQVSDELSLAGPSEFQQQVQSRMDPIFNDMRIDFSEMKSILNLYRVFGITELDQHNNRGDLNKELLHNQVQDQNRDKPES
;
A
#
# COMPACT_ATOMS: atom_id res chain seq x y z
N MET A 1 -16.38 -17.46 23.97
CA MET A 1 -15.80 -16.11 24.21
C MET A 1 -15.25 -15.63 22.87
N LEU A 2 -16.08 -14.97 22.05
CA LEU A 2 -15.68 -14.51 20.71
C LEU A 2 -14.92 -13.20 20.87
N PHE A 3 -13.60 -13.28 20.71
CA PHE A 3 -12.70 -12.14 20.72
C PHE A 3 -13.07 -11.23 19.55
N THR A 4 -13.80 -10.15 19.81
CA THR A 4 -14.04 -9.09 18.83
C THR A 4 -12.70 -8.41 18.56
N ARG A 5 -11.97 -8.92 17.56
CA ARG A 5 -10.74 -8.30 17.05
C ARG A 5 -11.08 -6.86 16.68
N ARG A 6 -10.66 -5.92 17.53
CA ARG A 6 -11.01 -4.51 17.40
C ARG A 6 -10.47 -4.02 16.05
N MET A 7 -11.38 -3.78 15.11
CA MET A 7 -11.01 -3.33 13.77
C MET A 7 -10.13 -2.08 13.86
N SER A 8 -9.06 -2.02 13.06
CA SER A 8 -8.19 -0.86 12.99
C SER A 8 -8.96 0.40 12.56
N LYS A 9 -8.39 1.57 12.82
CA LYS A 9 -8.96 2.84 12.38
C LYS A 9 -9.12 2.89 10.86
N LEU A 10 -8.18 2.32 10.11
CA LEU A 10 -8.22 2.25 8.65
C LEU A 10 -9.36 1.35 8.17
N LYS A 11 -9.44 0.14 8.70
CA LYS A 11 -10.50 -0.83 8.35
C LYS A 11 -11.90 -0.29 8.64
N LYS A 12 -12.08 0.48 9.73
CA LYS A 12 -13.35 1.15 10.06
C LYS A 12 -13.73 2.24 9.06
N LYS A 13 -12.78 3.12 8.70
CA LYS A 13 -13.02 4.17 7.70
C LYS A 13 -13.36 3.55 6.34
N LEU A 14 -12.63 2.51 5.95
CA LEU A 14 -12.85 1.81 4.70
C LEU A 14 -14.22 1.11 4.70
N LEU A 15 -14.55 0.35 5.75
CA LEU A 15 -15.87 -0.27 5.90
C LEU A 15 -16.99 0.77 5.75
N LEU A 16 -16.84 1.95 6.36
CA LEU A 16 -17.81 3.02 6.26
C LEU A 16 -18.00 3.50 4.81
N TYR A 17 -16.93 3.67 4.03
CA TYR A 17 -17.04 4.02 2.61
C TYR A 17 -17.70 2.92 1.78
N PHE A 18 -17.36 1.65 2.00
CA PHE A 18 -18.00 0.53 1.29
C PHE A 18 -19.49 0.38 1.64
N ILE A 19 -19.86 0.58 2.91
CA ILE A 19 -21.26 0.62 3.34
C ILE A 19 -21.98 1.78 2.66
N LEU A 20 -21.37 2.97 2.59
CA LEU A 20 -21.96 4.13 1.94
C LEU A 20 -22.21 3.87 0.45
N ILE A 21 -21.22 3.33 -0.27
CA ILE A 21 -21.35 2.99 -1.70
C ILE A 21 -22.45 1.93 -1.90
N SER A 22 -22.48 0.90 -1.05
CA SER A 22 -23.50 -0.14 -1.11
C SER A 22 -24.89 0.44 -0.86
N LEU A 23 -25.03 1.32 0.13
CA LEU A 23 -26.30 1.97 0.49
C LEU A 23 -26.82 2.83 -0.67
N VAL A 24 -25.96 3.65 -1.28
CA VAL A 24 -26.32 4.48 -2.43
C VAL A 24 -26.72 3.61 -3.63
N SER A 25 -25.96 2.56 -3.93
CA SER A 25 -26.25 1.65 -5.04
C SER A 25 -27.60 0.93 -4.85
N ILE A 26 -27.85 0.43 -3.63
CA ILE A 26 -29.11 -0.23 -3.29
C ILE A 26 -30.27 0.77 -3.35
N SER A 27 -30.10 1.99 -2.84
CA SER A 27 -31.14 3.03 -2.84
C SER A 27 -31.60 3.37 -4.26
N VAL A 28 -30.66 3.68 -5.16
CA VAL A 28 -30.96 4.04 -6.56
C VAL A 28 -31.63 2.87 -7.28
N SER A 29 -31.12 1.65 -7.09
CA SER A 29 -31.68 0.46 -7.73
C SER A 29 -33.08 0.15 -7.21
N ALA A 30 -33.31 0.28 -5.90
CA ALA A 30 -34.60 0.02 -5.27
C ALA A 30 -35.65 1.02 -5.75
N GLU A 31 -35.30 2.31 -5.85
CA GLU A 31 -36.20 3.35 -6.36
C GLU A 31 -36.71 3.01 -7.77
N ILE A 32 -35.80 2.67 -8.69
CA ILE A 32 -36.16 2.30 -10.07
C ILE A 32 -37.02 1.03 -10.12
N ILE A 33 -36.64 -0.01 -9.36
CA ILE A 33 -37.36 -1.30 -9.38
C ILE A 33 -38.78 -1.12 -8.81
N LEU A 34 -38.93 -0.37 -7.72
CA LEU A 34 -40.22 -0.12 -7.08
C LEU A 34 -41.12 0.79 -7.93
N GLU A 35 -40.57 1.81 -8.57
CA GLU A 35 -41.34 2.73 -9.43
C GLU A 35 -41.91 1.99 -10.66
N LEU A 36 -41.07 1.22 -11.37
CA LEU A 36 -41.50 0.40 -12.51
C LEU A 36 -42.48 -0.72 -12.11
N GLY A 37 -42.36 -1.23 -10.88
CA GLY A 37 -43.24 -2.25 -10.32
C GLY A 37 -44.59 -1.71 -9.86
N SER A 38 -44.73 -0.40 -9.69
CA SER A 38 -45.89 0.20 -9.03
C SER A 38 -47.16 0.06 -9.87
N PRO A 39 -48.32 -0.24 -9.25
CA PRO A 39 -49.60 -0.29 -9.97
C PRO A 39 -49.97 1.07 -10.55
N VAL A 40 -49.59 2.16 -9.87
CA VAL A 40 -49.83 3.53 -10.31
C VAL A 40 -49.11 3.83 -11.63
N PHE A 41 -47.83 3.47 -11.74
CA PHE A 41 -47.08 3.62 -13.00
C PHE A 41 -47.73 2.82 -14.12
N ARG A 42 -48.13 1.57 -13.85
CA ARG A 42 -48.78 0.70 -14.84
C ARG A 42 -50.08 1.30 -15.35
N ASP A 43 -50.95 1.76 -14.45
CA ASP A 43 -52.24 2.36 -14.83
C ASP A 43 -52.04 3.69 -15.59
N GLN A 44 -51.12 4.55 -15.14
CA GLN A 44 -50.81 5.81 -15.81
C GLN A 44 -50.21 5.61 -17.20
N PHE A 45 -49.32 4.64 -17.34
CA PHE A 45 -48.73 4.27 -18.63
C PHE A 45 -49.81 3.76 -19.59
N MET A 46 -50.70 2.87 -19.13
CA MET A 46 -51.80 2.36 -19.95
C MET A 46 -52.77 3.46 -20.37
N HIS A 47 -53.17 4.35 -19.46
CA HIS A 47 -54.06 5.44 -19.80
C HIS A 47 -53.42 6.40 -20.83
N THR A 48 -52.11 6.62 -20.71
CA THR A 48 -51.34 7.42 -21.68
C THR A 48 -51.32 6.74 -23.04
N LEU A 49 -50.98 5.44 -23.10
CA LEU A 49 -50.98 4.68 -24.36
C LEU A 49 -52.36 4.62 -25.01
N GLN A 50 -53.42 4.35 -24.22
CA GLN A 50 -54.79 4.33 -24.72
C GLN A 50 -55.20 5.70 -25.29
N SER A 51 -54.89 6.79 -24.59
CA SER A 51 -55.17 8.14 -25.08
C SER A 51 -54.42 8.46 -26.38
N GLU A 52 -53.18 7.99 -26.52
CA GLU A 52 -52.37 8.19 -27.73
C GLU A 52 -52.88 7.36 -28.91
N VAL A 53 -53.30 6.11 -28.66
CA VAL A 53 -53.95 5.26 -29.67
C VAL A 53 -55.24 5.90 -30.16
N ILE A 54 -56.09 6.41 -29.26
CA ILE A 54 -57.33 7.13 -29.64
C ILE A 54 -56.97 8.37 -30.46
N ARG A 55 -55.96 9.13 -30.07
CA ARG A 55 -55.53 10.34 -30.78
C ARG A 55 -55.05 10.05 -32.20
N VAL A 56 -54.31 8.96 -32.40
CA VAL A 56 -53.71 8.60 -33.69
C VAL A 56 -54.69 7.86 -34.60
N THR A 57 -55.52 6.96 -34.05
CA THR A 57 -56.41 6.08 -34.84
C THR A 57 -57.85 6.57 -34.91
N GLY A 58 -58.28 7.43 -34.00
CA GLY A 58 -59.67 7.85 -33.84
C GLY A 58 -60.62 6.73 -33.38
N ASN A 59 -60.10 5.57 -32.96
CA ASN A 59 -60.90 4.38 -32.67
C ASN A 59 -60.73 3.94 -31.20
N GLU A 60 -61.77 4.15 -30.38
CA GLU A 60 -61.82 3.73 -28.97
C GLU A 60 -61.71 2.22 -28.81
N GLN A 61 -62.30 1.43 -29.72
CA GLN A 61 -62.21 -0.03 -29.68
C GLN A 61 -60.78 -0.53 -29.92
N ALA A 62 -59.96 0.23 -30.66
CA ALA A 62 -58.55 -0.13 -30.86
C ALA A 62 -57.73 0.07 -29.57
N ALA A 63 -58.09 1.07 -28.74
CA ALA A 63 -57.44 1.32 -27.46
C ALA A 63 -57.85 0.32 -26.37
N GLU A 64 -59.10 -0.15 -26.37
CA GLU A 64 -59.57 -1.19 -25.43
C GLU A 64 -58.97 -2.57 -25.72
N ARG A 65 -58.60 -2.85 -26.99
CA ARG A 65 -57.94 -4.10 -27.39
C ARG A 65 -56.48 -4.19 -26.92
N LEU A 66 -55.93 -3.14 -26.33
CA LEU A 66 -54.56 -3.13 -25.84
C LEU A 66 -54.44 -4.00 -24.59
N ASP A 67 -53.89 -5.20 -24.76
CA ASP A 67 -53.73 -6.17 -23.69
C ASP A 67 -52.65 -5.72 -22.68
N ARG A 68 -53.07 -5.52 -21.43
CA ARG A 68 -52.18 -5.13 -20.32
C ARG A 68 -51.15 -6.21 -20.02
N ASP A 69 -51.52 -7.47 -20.10
CA ASP A 69 -50.67 -8.56 -19.64
C ASP A 69 -49.49 -8.75 -20.60
N ILE A 70 -49.73 -8.65 -21.91
CA ILE A 70 -48.68 -8.74 -22.94
C ILE A 70 -47.70 -7.56 -22.82
N LEU A 71 -48.19 -6.35 -22.58
CA LEU A 71 -47.33 -5.15 -22.48
C LEU A 71 -46.43 -5.19 -21.23
N PHE A 72 -46.97 -5.63 -20.09
CA PHE A 72 -46.21 -5.63 -18.83
C PHE A 72 -45.39 -6.90 -18.59
N ASP A 73 -45.58 -7.98 -19.34
CA ASP A 73 -44.73 -9.18 -19.24
C ASP A 73 -43.25 -8.86 -19.53
N HIS A 74 -43.00 -8.02 -20.54
CA HIS A 74 -41.66 -7.51 -20.84
C HIS A 74 -41.09 -6.63 -19.71
N VAL A 75 -41.93 -5.80 -19.07
CA VAL A 75 -41.53 -4.97 -17.93
C VAL A 75 -41.18 -5.83 -16.71
N ASN A 76 -41.97 -6.88 -16.43
CA ASN A 76 -41.72 -7.81 -15.34
C ASN A 76 -40.41 -8.60 -15.56
N THR A 77 -40.18 -9.07 -16.79
CA THR A 77 -38.90 -9.73 -17.16
C THR A 77 -37.71 -8.78 -16.98
N PHE A 78 -37.86 -7.50 -17.34
CA PHE A 78 -36.84 -6.47 -17.11
C PHE A 78 -36.57 -6.24 -15.62
N GLN A 79 -37.60 -6.19 -14.77
CA GLN A 79 -37.46 -6.07 -13.32
C GLN A 79 -36.67 -7.23 -12.71
N VAL A 80 -36.97 -8.47 -13.11
CA VAL A 80 -36.22 -9.64 -12.63
C VAL A 80 -34.74 -9.54 -13.01
N ARG A 81 -34.42 -9.10 -14.23
CA ARG A 81 -33.02 -8.87 -14.65
C ARG A 81 -32.33 -7.78 -13.83
N MET A 82 -33.03 -6.68 -13.51
CA MET A 82 -32.52 -5.62 -12.65
C MET A 82 -32.22 -6.10 -11.23
N ILE A 83 -33.10 -6.94 -10.65
CA ILE A 83 -32.87 -7.55 -9.33
C ILE A 83 -31.64 -8.46 -9.36
N LEU A 84 -31.51 -9.30 -10.40
CA LEU A 84 -30.33 -10.15 -10.57
C LEU A 84 -29.04 -9.31 -10.69
N LEU A 85 -29.08 -8.21 -11.43
CA LEU A 85 -27.96 -7.28 -11.55
C LEU A 85 -27.58 -6.67 -10.20
N LEU A 86 -28.56 -6.23 -9.40
CA LEU A 86 -28.32 -5.71 -8.06
C LEU A 86 -27.63 -6.74 -7.15
N ILE A 87 -28.04 -8.01 -7.21
CA ILE A 87 -27.40 -9.10 -6.46
C ILE A 87 -25.94 -9.26 -6.89
N VAL A 88 -25.68 -9.28 -8.21
CA VAL A 88 -24.32 -9.39 -8.76
C VAL A 88 -23.45 -8.22 -8.33
N VAL A 89 -23.94 -6.98 -8.43
CA VAL A 89 -23.22 -5.77 -8.00
C VAL A 89 -22.92 -5.82 -6.50
N SER A 90 -23.89 -6.23 -5.68
CA SER A 90 -23.71 -6.36 -4.23
C SER A 90 -22.62 -7.39 -3.87
N LEU A 91 -22.59 -8.51 -4.61
CA LEU A 91 -21.56 -9.53 -4.44
C LEU A 91 -20.18 -9.02 -4.88
N CYS A 92 -20.09 -8.29 -5.99
CA CYS A 92 -18.87 -7.66 -6.46
C CYS A 92 -18.31 -6.65 -5.46
N ILE A 93 -19.16 -5.78 -4.90
CA ILE A 93 -18.75 -4.80 -3.87
C ILE A 93 -18.22 -5.53 -2.62
N SER A 94 -18.90 -6.60 -2.19
CA SER A 94 -18.47 -7.42 -1.05
C SER A 94 -17.13 -8.12 -1.31
N GLY A 95 -16.95 -8.69 -2.51
CA GLY A 95 -15.70 -9.31 -2.94
C GLY A 95 -14.55 -8.30 -3.01
N ALA A 96 -14.81 -7.11 -3.57
CA ALA A 96 -13.83 -6.02 -3.63
C ALA A 96 -13.41 -5.57 -2.22
N PHE A 97 -14.34 -5.43 -1.28
CA PHE A 97 -14.02 -5.10 0.12
C PHE A 97 -13.10 -6.15 0.77
N TYR A 98 -13.40 -7.43 0.54
CA TYR A 98 -12.60 -8.53 1.06
C TYR A 98 -11.16 -8.49 0.50
N LEU A 99 -11.02 -8.39 -0.83
CA LEU A 99 -9.72 -8.32 -1.49
C LEU A 99 -8.93 -7.09 -1.07
N PHE A 100 -9.56 -5.93 -1.00
CA PHE A 100 -8.91 -4.69 -0.55
C PHE A 100 -8.42 -4.80 0.90
N THR A 101 -9.23 -5.39 1.78
CA THR A 101 -8.82 -5.61 3.18
C THR A 101 -7.60 -6.52 3.26
N ARG A 102 -7.63 -7.65 2.55
CA ARG A 102 -6.57 -8.67 2.61
C ARG A 102 -5.27 -8.22 1.93
N ASN A 103 -5.37 -7.50 0.82
CA ASN A 103 -4.21 -7.17 -0.01
C ASN A 103 -3.61 -5.79 0.30
N ILE A 104 -4.36 -4.90 0.97
CA ILE A 104 -3.90 -3.54 1.26
C ILE A 104 -3.93 -3.27 2.76
N VAL A 105 -5.10 -3.41 3.40
CA VAL A 105 -5.27 -2.99 4.80
C VAL A 105 -4.44 -3.85 5.76
N GLU A 106 -4.47 -5.18 5.60
CA GLU A 106 -3.74 -6.10 6.48
C GLU A 106 -2.21 -5.95 6.32
N PRO A 107 -1.62 -5.95 5.11
CA PRO A 107 -0.19 -5.67 4.93
C PRO A 107 0.24 -4.29 5.47
N MET A 108 -0.59 -3.25 5.30
CA MET A 108 -0.31 -1.92 5.87
C MET A 108 -0.30 -1.92 7.40
N GLU A 109 -1.21 -2.65 8.04
CA GLU A 109 -1.21 -2.80 9.49
C GLU A 109 0.03 -3.54 9.98
N GLU A 110 0.45 -4.60 9.28
CA GLU A 110 1.68 -5.33 9.60
C GLU A 110 2.93 -4.45 9.46
N LEU A 111 3.01 -3.65 8.40
CA LEU A 111 4.09 -2.67 8.20
C LEU A 111 4.17 -1.69 9.37
N VAL A 112 3.05 -1.06 9.74
CA VAL A 112 2.99 -0.11 10.87
C VAL A 112 3.41 -0.79 12.17
N HIS A 113 2.89 -1.99 12.45
CA HIS A 113 3.22 -2.72 13.67
C HIS A 113 4.70 -3.11 13.74
N ALA A 114 5.29 -3.57 12.64
CA ALA A 114 6.70 -3.90 12.58
C ALA A 114 7.58 -2.66 12.74
N THR A 115 7.25 -1.55 12.07
CA THR A 115 8.00 -0.29 12.22
C THR A 115 7.96 0.24 13.64
N VAL A 116 6.82 0.15 14.35
CA VAL A 116 6.74 0.53 15.77
C VAL A 116 7.67 -0.33 16.62
N ARG A 117 7.70 -1.66 16.41
CA ARG A 117 8.61 -2.55 17.14
C ARG A 117 10.09 -2.23 16.87
N ILE A 118 10.45 -1.95 15.61
CA ILE A 118 11.81 -1.51 15.24
C ILE A 118 12.15 -0.21 15.97
N ALA A 119 11.23 0.76 16.00
CA ALA A 119 11.42 2.03 16.69
C ALA A 119 11.57 1.86 18.21
N ASP A 120 10.92 0.87 18.80
CA ASP A 120 11.06 0.49 20.22
C ASP A 120 12.35 -0.32 20.50
N GLY A 121 13.19 -0.55 19.48
CA GLY A 121 14.49 -1.23 19.61
C GLY A 121 14.45 -2.75 19.39
N ASP A 122 13.29 -3.31 19.06
CA ASP A 122 13.16 -4.72 18.70
C ASP A 122 13.50 -4.94 17.22
N LEU A 123 14.79 -5.14 16.95
CA LEU A 123 15.28 -5.39 15.60
C LEU A 123 15.11 -6.86 15.17
N SER A 124 14.59 -7.75 16.02
CA SER A 124 14.39 -9.16 15.65
C SER A 124 13.25 -9.38 14.64
N VAL A 125 12.46 -8.33 14.39
CA VAL A 125 11.31 -8.40 13.49
C VAL A 125 11.71 -8.50 12.02
N SER A 126 10.89 -9.20 11.25
CA SER A 126 10.98 -9.26 9.79
C SER A 126 9.60 -9.06 9.22
N ILE A 127 9.51 -8.21 8.21
CA ILE A 127 8.27 -7.90 7.51
C ILE A 127 8.13 -8.86 6.33
N PRO A 128 7.11 -9.74 6.31
CA PRO A 128 6.85 -10.59 5.17
C PRO A 128 6.42 -9.75 3.95
N ILE A 129 6.93 -10.10 2.77
CA ILE A 129 6.61 -9.42 1.51
C ILE A 129 5.54 -10.23 0.78
N TYR A 130 4.33 -9.68 0.68
CA TYR A 130 3.17 -10.35 0.09
C TYR A 130 2.84 -9.90 -1.34
N SER A 131 3.46 -8.81 -1.81
CA SER A 131 3.17 -8.18 -3.10
C SER A 131 4.44 -7.62 -3.72
N GLU A 132 4.44 -7.44 -5.04
CA GLU A 132 5.52 -6.79 -5.81
C GLU A 132 5.22 -5.30 -6.10
N ASP A 133 4.11 -4.78 -5.57
CA ASP A 133 3.68 -3.40 -5.70
C ASP A 133 4.40 -2.46 -4.71
N GLU A 134 3.94 -1.21 -4.61
CA GLU A 134 4.48 -0.18 -3.73
C GLU A 134 4.42 -0.59 -2.25
N ILE A 135 3.42 -1.38 -1.84
CA ILE A 135 3.29 -1.88 -0.47
C ILE A 135 4.41 -2.89 -0.18
N GLY A 136 4.69 -3.78 -1.12
CA GLY A 136 5.83 -4.69 -1.05
C GLY A 136 7.17 -3.97 -1.01
N GLN A 137 7.35 -2.96 -1.85
CA GLN A 137 8.57 -2.15 -1.90
C GLN A 137 8.85 -1.43 -0.57
N VAL A 138 7.82 -0.88 0.07
CA VAL A 138 7.95 -0.27 1.40
C VAL A 138 8.38 -1.30 2.45
N GLY A 139 7.83 -2.51 2.41
CA GLY A 139 8.26 -3.60 3.29
C GLY A 139 9.73 -3.98 3.11
N ILE A 140 10.19 -4.08 1.87
CA ILE A 140 11.60 -4.35 1.54
C ILE A 140 12.50 -3.25 2.11
N LEU A 141 12.11 -1.98 1.95
CA LEU A 141 12.87 -0.84 2.44
C LEU A 141 12.97 -0.85 3.97
N ILE A 142 11.88 -1.14 4.68
CA ILE A 142 11.88 -1.22 6.15
C ILE A 142 12.73 -2.40 6.64
N ASN A 143 12.69 -3.56 5.98
CA ASN A 143 13.57 -4.68 6.32
C ASN A 143 15.05 -4.32 6.15
N ARG A 144 15.41 -3.68 5.03
CA ARG A 144 16.79 -3.22 4.80
C ARG A 144 17.23 -2.20 5.86
N MET A 145 16.35 -1.26 6.23
CA MET A 145 16.60 -0.33 7.33
C MET A 145 16.87 -1.08 8.65
N ASN A 146 16.04 -2.07 8.97
CA ASN A 146 16.20 -2.89 10.17
C ASN A 146 17.54 -3.62 10.20
N ASP A 147 17.96 -4.22 9.08
CA ASP A 147 19.23 -4.93 9.00
C ASP A 147 20.42 -3.99 9.16
N HIS A 148 20.39 -2.80 8.55
CA HIS A 148 21.44 -1.80 8.77
C HIS A 148 21.48 -1.30 10.22
N LEU A 149 20.34 -1.19 10.91
CA LEU A 149 20.32 -0.85 12.34
C LEU A 149 20.98 -1.94 13.18
N LYS A 150 20.79 -3.23 12.83
CA LYS A 150 21.49 -4.34 13.50
C LYS A 150 22.99 -4.23 13.28
N ASP A 151 23.40 -4.02 12.03
CA ASP A 151 24.82 -3.89 11.69
C ASP A 151 25.45 -2.74 12.47
N LEU A 152 24.79 -1.58 12.52
CA LEU A 152 25.26 -0.43 13.30
C LEU A 152 25.45 -0.78 14.78
N ILE A 153 24.49 -1.49 15.39
CA ILE A 153 24.60 -1.93 16.80
C ILE A 153 25.74 -2.91 17.00
N LEU A 154 25.97 -3.84 16.06
CA LEU A 154 27.08 -4.79 16.12
C LEU A 154 28.42 -4.07 16.06
N HIS A 155 28.60 -3.13 15.13
CA HIS A 155 29.83 -2.33 15.05
C HIS A 155 30.06 -1.51 16.33
N ILE A 156 29.02 -0.88 16.88
CA ILE A 156 29.14 -0.16 18.16
C ILE A 156 29.56 -1.11 19.30
N LYS A 157 29.05 -2.34 19.32
CA LYS A 157 29.41 -3.35 20.32
C LYS A 157 30.87 -3.80 20.18
N ASP A 158 31.35 -3.98 18.96
CA ASP A 158 32.73 -4.37 18.69
C ASP A 158 33.71 -3.26 19.11
N GLU A 159 33.38 -2.00 18.79
CA GLU A 159 34.12 -0.81 19.25
C GLU A 159 34.15 -0.70 20.79
N MET A 160 33.02 -0.92 21.46
CA MET A 160 32.96 -0.96 22.94
C MET A 160 33.82 -2.07 23.51
N THR A 161 33.88 -3.23 22.86
CA THR A 161 34.73 -4.35 23.28
C THR A 161 36.21 -3.96 23.16
N GLY A 162 36.62 -3.24 22.12
CA GLY A 162 37.98 -2.69 22.00
C GLY A 162 38.34 -1.72 23.13
N ILE A 163 37.42 -0.81 23.47
CA ILE A 163 37.58 0.12 24.59
C ILE A 163 37.74 -0.64 25.92
N GLU A 164 36.91 -1.66 26.18
CA GLU A 164 37.01 -2.47 27.40
C GLU A 164 38.37 -3.15 27.52
N HIS A 165 38.91 -3.70 26.43
CA HIS A 165 40.25 -4.29 26.40
C HIS A 165 41.33 -3.27 26.70
N GLY A 166 41.29 -2.10 26.04
CA GLY A 166 42.23 -1.01 26.29
C GLY A 166 42.18 -0.50 27.74
N MET A 167 40.99 -0.38 28.32
CA MET A 167 40.81 -0.03 29.73
C MET A 167 41.41 -1.06 30.69
N HIS A 168 41.27 -2.35 30.38
CA HIS A 168 41.89 -3.42 31.17
C HIS A 168 43.43 -3.34 31.13
N GLN A 169 44.01 -3.14 29.94
CA GLN A 169 45.45 -2.95 29.78
C GLN A 169 45.92 -1.68 30.51
N LEU A 170 45.16 -0.58 30.45
CA LEU A 170 45.49 0.67 31.14
C LEU A 170 45.50 0.51 32.65
N ARG A 171 44.53 -0.22 33.21
CA ARG A 171 44.53 -0.56 34.65
C ARG A 171 45.75 -1.38 35.03
N GLN A 172 46.07 -2.41 34.28
CA GLN A 172 47.25 -3.24 34.53
C GLN A 172 48.54 -2.41 34.50
N VAL A 173 48.69 -1.54 33.49
CA VAL A 173 49.84 -0.65 33.37
C VAL A 173 49.89 0.37 34.51
N SER A 174 48.75 0.90 34.94
CA SER A 174 48.67 1.80 36.10
C SER A 174 49.10 1.11 37.40
N ASP A 175 48.71 -0.14 37.60
CA ASP A 175 49.10 -0.94 38.78
C ASP A 175 50.61 -1.25 38.76
N GLU A 176 51.16 -1.61 37.59
CA GLU A 176 52.60 -1.81 37.39
C GLU A 176 53.40 -0.52 37.63
N LEU A 177 52.95 0.62 37.09
CA LEU A 177 53.60 1.93 37.25
C LEU A 177 53.56 2.43 38.69
N SER A 178 52.52 2.08 39.45
CA SER A 178 52.43 2.42 40.88
C SER A 178 53.51 1.73 41.72
N LEU A 179 54.12 0.67 41.19
CA LEU A 179 55.21 -0.09 41.82
C LEU A 179 56.60 0.27 41.23
N ALA A 180 56.65 1.07 40.16
CA ALA A 180 57.88 1.42 39.43
C ALA A 180 58.56 2.70 39.96
N GLY A 181 59.89 2.77 39.84
CA GLY A 181 60.67 3.94 40.28
C GLY A 181 60.58 5.15 39.31
N PRO A 182 60.97 6.38 39.74
CA PRO A 182 60.81 7.62 38.96
C PRO A 182 61.47 7.61 37.57
N SER A 183 62.59 6.88 37.42
CA SER A 183 63.34 6.77 36.16
C SER A 183 62.71 5.82 35.15
N GLU A 184 61.95 4.82 35.59
CA GLU A 184 61.28 3.83 34.74
C GLU A 184 59.90 4.31 34.29
N PHE A 185 59.25 5.15 35.11
CA PHE A 185 57.94 5.74 34.85
C PHE A 185 57.84 6.37 33.47
N GLN A 186 58.79 7.24 33.12
CA GLN A 186 58.70 8.04 31.89
C GLN A 186 58.86 7.18 30.61
N GLN A 187 59.63 6.09 30.69
CA GLN A 187 59.88 5.18 29.56
C GLN A 187 58.78 4.12 29.43
N GLN A 188 58.24 3.63 30.54
CA GLN A 188 57.10 2.71 30.56
C GLN A 188 55.80 3.40 30.14
N VAL A 189 55.54 4.62 30.61
CA VAL A 189 54.35 5.39 30.20
C VAL A 189 54.28 5.52 28.68
N GLN A 190 55.37 5.94 28.03
CA GLN A 190 55.35 6.18 26.58
C GLN A 190 55.20 4.88 25.78
N SER A 191 55.99 3.85 26.10
CA SER A 191 55.99 2.59 25.33
C SER A 191 54.74 1.73 25.54
N ARG A 192 54.05 1.88 26.67
CA ARG A 192 52.84 1.11 27.00
C ARG A 192 51.55 1.85 26.67
N MET A 193 51.52 3.19 26.74
CA MET A 193 50.31 3.96 26.46
C MET A 193 49.95 4.02 24.98
N ASP A 194 50.94 4.10 24.07
CA ASP A 194 50.68 4.22 22.63
C ASP A 194 49.80 3.08 22.06
N PRO A 195 50.08 1.78 22.30
CA PRO A 195 49.22 0.69 21.83
C PRO A 195 47.83 0.70 22.49
N ILE A 196 47.74 1.07 23.77
CA ILE A 196 46.46 1.16 24.51
C ILE A 196 45.56 2.25 23.90
N PHE A 197 46.11 3.43 23.61
CA PHE A 197 45.36 4.50 22.95
C PHE A 197 44.95 4.14 21.52
N ASN A 198 45.78 3.36 20.83
CA ASN A 198 45.44 2.88 19.50
C ASN A 198 44.29 1.85 19.54
N ASP A 199 44.26 0.95 20.53
CA ASP A 199 43.17 -0.04 20.73
C ASP A 199 41.85 0.61 21.18
N MET A 200 41.89 1.75 21.89
CA MET A 200 40.69 2.52 22.28
C MET A 200 40.21 3.52 21.21
N ARG A 201 40.90 3.61 20.06
CA ARG A 201 40.58 4.60 19.03
C ARG A 201 39.37 4.17 18.21
N ILE A 202 38.22 4.80 18.48
CA ILE A 202 36.99 4.55 17.72
C ILE A 202 37.10 5.08 16.28
N ASP A 203 36.90 4.23 15.27
CA ASP A 203 36.89 4.64 13.86
C ASP A 203 35.46 4.71 13.30
N PHE A 204 34.94 5.93 13.19
CA PHE A 204 33.59 6.17 12.66
C PHE A 204 33.50 6.18 11.12
N SER A 205 34.56 5.84 10.38
CA SER A 205 34.56 5.88 8.91
C SER A 205 33.61 4.86 8.28
N GLU A 206 33.54 3.65 8.83
CA GLU A 206 32.58 2.62 8.39
C GLU A 206 31.15 3.01 8.76
N MET A 207 30.93 3.55 9.97
CA MET A 207 29.63 4.07 10.40
C MET A 207 29.12 5.18 9.46
N LYS A 208 29.99 6.11 9.04
CA LYS A 208 29.64 7.15 8.06
C LYS A 208 29.28 6.57 6.70
N SER A 209 29.88 5.46 6.30
CA SER A 209 29.58 4.79 5.04
C SER A 209 28.19 4.15 5.07
N ILE A 210 27.85 3.47 6.18
CA ILE A 210 26.50 2.91 6.42
C ILE A 210 25.45 4.04 6.44
N LEU A 211 25.74 5.17 7.10
CA LEU A 211 24.81 6.31 7.15
C LEU A 211 24.70 7.05 5.80
N ASN A 212 25.77 7.14 5.00
CA ASN A 212 25.72 7.77 3.68
C ASN A 212 24.93 6.93 2.68
N LEU A 213 24.91 5.60 2.83
CA LEU A 213 24.07 4.71 2.04
C LEU A 213 22.58 5.10 2.14
N TYR A 214 22.10 5.54 3.31
CA TYR A 214 20.73 6.04 3.50
C TYR A 214 20.42 7.31 2.68
N ARG A 215 21.40 8.19 2.44
CA ARG A 215 21.17 9.41 1.66
C ARG A 215 21.00 9.11 0.17
N VAL A 216 21.64 8.06 -0.34
CA VAL A 216 21.55 7.62 -1.74
C VAL A 216 20.23 6.88 -2.01
N PHE A 217 19.74 6.06 -1.08
CA PHE A 217 18.46 5.37 -1.22
C PHE A 217 17.22 6.27 -1.10
N GLY A 218 17.39 7.56 -0.77
CA GLY A 218 16.27 8.49 -0.62
C GLY A 218 15.55 8.90 -1.91
N ILE A 219 16.14 8.72 -3.11
CA ILE A 219 15.54 9.33 -4.33
C ILE A 219 15.76 8.53 -5.65
N THR A 220 16.51 7.42 -5.70
CA THR A 220 17.00 6.93 -7.02
C THR A 220 16.26 5.72 -7.63
N GLU A 221 15.51 4.92 -6.86
CA GLU A 221 14.89 3.69 -7.39
C GLU A 221 13.37 3.75 -7.63
N LEU A 222 12.68 4.81 -7.20
CA LEU A 222 11.23 4.98 -7.46
C LEU A 222 10.89 5.33 -8.91
N ASP A 223 11.88 5.64 -9.75
CA ASP A 223 11.66 6.17 -11.11
C ASP A 223 11.94 5.17 -12.23
N GLN A 224 12.67 4.08 -11.97
CA GLN A 224 13.07 3.15 -13.04
C GLN A 224 11.92 2.28 -13.56
N HIS A 225 10.87 2.08 -12.77
CA HIS A 225 9.73 1.27 -13.19
C HIS A 225 8.67 2.05 -13.99
N ASN A 226 8.63 3.37 -13.86
CA ASN A 226 7.66 4.22 -14.55
C ASN A 226 8.20 4.69 -15.92
N ASN A 227 9.51 4.89 -16.05
CA ASN A 227 10.10 5.48 -17.26
C ASN A 227 10.27 4.51 -18.44
N ARG A 228 10.07 3.19 -18.24
CA ARG A 228 10.09 2.21 -19.36
C ARG A 228 8.83 2.27 -20.23
N GLY A 229 7.70 2.72 -19.68
CA GLY A 229 6.44 2.87 -20.42
C GLY A 229 6.46 4.07 -21.37
N ASP A 230 7.12 5.15 -20.97
CA ASP A 230 7.16 6.40 -21.73
C ASP A 230 8.30 6.43 -22.75
N LEU A 231 9.48 5.86 -22.45
CA LEU A 231 10.57 5.72 -23.44
C LEU A 231 10.14 4.90 -24.66
N ASN A 232 9.37 3.82 -24.48
CA ASN A 232 8.93 3.00 -25.60
C ASN A 232 7.88 3.71 -26.46
N LYS A 233 7.04 4.57 -25.88
CA LYS A 233 6.08 5.37 -26.66
C LYS A 233 6.77 6.47 -27.44
N GLU A 234 7.79 7.11 -26.86
CA GLU A 234 8.56 8.16 -27.53
C GLU A 234 9.46 7.59 -28.64
N LEU A 235 10.07 6.43 -28.42
CA LEU A 235 10.82 5.69 -29.46
C LEU A 235 9.93 5.21 -30.61
N LEU A 236 8.73 4.69 -30.30
CA LEU A 236 7.74 4.31 -31.32
C LEU A 236 7.21 5.53 -32.09
N HIS A 237 6.97 6.66 -31.40
CA HIS A 237 6.50 7.89 -32.05
C HIS A 237 7.55 8.48 -33.01
N ASN A 238 8.83 8.49 -32.60
CA ASN A 238 9.92 9.00 -33.43
C ASN A 238 10.26 8.08 -34.61
N GLN A 239 10.18 6.76 -34.46
CA GLN A 239 10.35 5.83 -35.58
C GLN A 239 9.25 5.95 -36.65
N VAL A 240 8.02 6.28 -36.25
CA VAL A 240 6.91 6.50 -37.20
C VAL A 240 7.03 7.86 -37.91
N GLN A 241 7.58 8.88 -37.26
CA GLN A 241 7.83 10.17 -37.90
C GLN A 241 8.98 10.12 -38.92
N ASP A 242 10.06 9.40 -38.63
CA ASP A 242 11.18 9.27 -39.58
C ASP A 242 10.80 8.42 -40.81
N GLN A 243 9.97 7.39 -40.67
CA GLN A 243 9.47 6.63 -41.83
C GLN A 243 8.54 7.44 -42.75
N ASN A 244 7.96 8.54 -42.29
CA ASN A 244 7.10 9.41 -43.10
C ASN A 244 7.86 10.59 -43.74
N ARG A 245 9.14 10.83 -43.38
CA ARG A 245 9.97 11.87 -44.00
C ARG A 245 10.64 11.43 -45.31
N ASP A 246 10.78 10.13 -45.54
CA ASP A 246 11.43 9.56 -46.73
C ASP A 246 10.45 9.12 -47.84
N LYS A 247 9.16 9.49 -47.74
CA LYS A 247 8.26 9.34 -48.90
C LYS A 247 8.45 10.52 -49.85
N PRO A 248 8.93 10.32 -51.09
CA PRO A 248 8.93 11.38 -52.07
C PRO A 248 7.47 11.74 -52.39
N GLU A 249 7.15 13.03 -52.29
CA GLU A 249 5.89 13.58 -52.80
C GLU A 249 5.84 13.33 -54.31
N SER A 250 4.93 12.45 -54.72
CA SER A 250 4.53 12.24 -56.12
C SER A 250 3.23 12.94 -56.42
#